data_AF-A0A955V5P4-F1
#
_entry.id   AF-A0A955V5P4-F1
#
_cell.length_a   1.000
_cell.length_b   1.000
_cell.length_c   1.000
_cell.angle_alpha   90.00
_cell.angle_beta   90.00
_cell.angle_gamma   90.00
#
_symmetry.space_group_name_H-M   'P 1'
#
loop_
_entity.id
_entity.type
_entity.pdbx_description
1 polymer ?
#
loop_
_entity_poly.entity_id
_entity_poly.type
_entity_poly.pdbx_seq_one_letter_code
_entity_poly.pdbx_strand_id
1 'polypeptide(L)'
;MESPPPVVDADALVGSADASDASEGPEDAGSDAADADAADGADADADADADADAGDGDAGAAAVVEVPEAWLERIRADVPESARARARDLNRSGLRKHRRLDLQAAIHDYEAALDAWGAHTFSHYNLACALALTDKPDEALLHLAILDAIGGEEARDRLVAARTDRDFTALLDDPRFRQVTGYVPVIVTWPLGSERRDEAERVVESLRKKGVPARLGEGSWREGATSPTIWARAGDPLARAMVREITDIVSGVETKVVTDPRLDDRGPIVIVLPGPAPGDDGGDDVPGAPAAPDPLPPPDDDPVVAVPVRGTELSDFLGPRLGATLADGTVAKLQLKPTGFFSWDLAEPSGRRVTRAGRYAVRGDRLVLTYTERVETPGDDPRAPEIAVHEGKESSHAIAVEPDGLRVDGAHYGGGG
;
A
#
# COMPACT_ATOMS: atom_id res chain seq x y z
N MET A 1 -4.50 50.19 -41.82
CA MET A 1 -3.13 49.93 -41.32
C MET A 1 -3.26 49.80 -39.82
N GLU A 2 -3.62 48.61 -39.36
CA GLU A 2 -3.68 48.28 -37.94
C GLU A 2 -2.31 47.81 -37.50
N SER A 3 -1.78 48.43 -36.45
CA SER A 3 -0.50 48.05 -35.83
C SER A 3 -0.64 46.69 -35.14
N PRO A 4 0.34 45.79 -35.27
CA PRO A 4 0.33 44.53 -34.54
C PRO A 4 0.58 44.75 -33.03
N PRO A 5 0.01 43.90 -32.16
CA PRO A 5 0.25 43.97 -30.72
C PRO A 5 1.67 43.51 -30.35
N PRO A 6 2.22 43.94 -29.20
CA PRO A 6 3.56 43.59 -28.78
C PRO A 6 3.64 42.13 -28.34
N VAL A 7 4.71 41.47 -28.79
CA VAL A 7 5.14 40.14 -28.32
C VAL A 7 5.71 40.32 -26.92
N VAL A 8 5.17 39.58 -25.96
CA VAL A 8 5.68 39.54 -24.58
C VAL A 8 6.54 38.29 -24.45
N ASP A 9 7.84 38.48 -24.24
CA ASP A 9 8.82 37.42 -23.97
C ASP A 9 8.50 36.75 -22.62
N ALA A 10 8.34 35.43 -22.65
CA ALA A 10 7.97 34.58 -21.51
C ALA A 10 9.15 33.75 -21.00
N ASP A 11 10.32 34.38 -20.82
CA ASP A 11 11.53 33.73 -20.28
C ASP A 11 12.17 34.61 -19.19
N ALA A 12 11.59 34.59 -17.98
CA ALA A 12 12.25 35.04 -16.75
C ALA A 12 11.42 34.64 -15.51
N LEU A 13 11.49 33.39 -15.06
CA LEU A 13 11.09 33.00 -13.70
C LEU A 13 11.74 31.65 -13.30
N VAL A 14 13.07 31.63 -13.31
CA VAL A 14 13.86 30.64 -12.55
C VAL A 14 14.71 31.42 -11.55
N GLY A 15 14.16 31.62 -10.35
CA GLY A 15 14.90 32.18 -9.23
C GLY A 15 15.80 31.12 -8.63
N SER A 16 17.06 31.09 -9.08
CA SER A 16 18.16 30.42 -8.38
C SER A 16 18.48 31.20 -7.10
N ALA A 17 18.08 30.66 -5.95
CA ALA A 17 18.57 31.14 -4.66
C ALA A 17 19.93 30.49 -4.38
N ASP A 18 20.98 31.25 -4.69
CA ASP A 18 22.31 31.09 -4.08
C ASP A 18 22.16 31.17 -2.56
N ALA A 19 22.47 30.06 -1.88
CA ALA A 19 22.70 30.03 -0.44
C ALA A 19 24.21 29.83 -0.23
N SER A 20 24.94 30.93 -0.33
CA SER A 20 26.29 31.04 0.20
C SER A 20 26.23 31.59 1.62
N ASP A 21 27.05 30.96 2.48
CA ASP A 21 27.71 31.59 3.62
C ASP A 21 26.91 31.81 4.92
N ALA A 22 27.04 30.86 5.85
CA ALA A 22 27.19 31.11 7.28
C ALA A 22 27.58 29.80 7.99
N SER A 23 28.89 29.58 8.10
CA SER A 23 29.52 28.63 9.01
C SER A 23 30.06 29.39 10.22
N GLU A 24 29.48 29.16 11.40
CA GLU A 24 29.99 29.45 12.77
C GLU A 24 28.82 29.02 13.69
N GLY A 25 28.79 27.87 14.38
CA GLY A 25 29.68 27.29 15.38
C GLY A 25 28.75 26.80 16.52
N PRO A 26 28.85 25.56 17.05
CA PRO A 26 27.90 25.07 18.05
C PRO A 26 28.36 25.45 19.48
N GLU A 27 27.55 26.25 20.18
CA GLU A 27 27.66 26.38 21.63
C GLU A 27 26.82 25.30 22.31
N ASP A 28 27.56 24.36 22.84
CA ASP A 28 27.34 23.54 24.04
C ASP A 28 26.26 24.08 25.01
N ALA A 29 25.20 23.28 25.20
CA ALA A 29 24.26 23.43 26.31
C ALA A 29 23.89 22.05 26.85
N GLY A 30 24.53 21.74 27.98
CA GLY A 30 24.39 20.58 28.85
C GLY A 30 23.02 19.91 28.92
N SER A 31 23.06 18.59 28.77
CA SER A 31 22.02 17.65 29.17
C SER A 31 22.16 17.32 30.66
N ASP A 32 21.28 17.87 31.50
CA ASP A 32 21.04 17.33 32.84
C ASP A 32 19.88 16.32 32.74
N ALA A 33 20.25 15.04 32.72
CA ALA A 33 19.35 13.92 32.90
C ALA A 33 19.01 13.81 34.40
N ALA A 34 17.74 13.99 34.73
CA ALA A 34 17.21 13.62 36.04
C ALA A 34 16.59 12.22 35.94
N ASP A 35 17.15 11.32 36.75
CA ASP A 35 16.59 10.04 37.16
C ASP A 35 15.12 10.17 37.55
N ALA A 36 14.28 9.25 37.07
CA ALA A 36 12.98 8.97 37.66
C ALA A 36 12.75 7.46 37.68
N ASP A 37 12.50 7.01 38.90
CA ASP A 37 12.46 5.65 39.38
C ASP A 37 11.40 4.75 38.74
N ALA A 38 11.73 3.46 38.79
CA ALA A 38 10.87 2.32 38.60
C ALA A 38 9.62 2.35 39.50
N ALA A 39 8.48 1.97 38.92
CA ALA A 39 7.34 1.49 39.68
C ALA A 39 6.74 0.24 39.01
N ASP A 40 6.92 -0.85 39.74
CA ASP A 40 6.27 -2.14 39.74
C ASP A 40 4.73 -2.03 39.74
N GLY A 41 4.00 -2.93 39.05
CA GLY A 41 2.55 -2.80 38.97
C GLY A 41 1.77 -3.82 38.14
N ALA A 42 1.73 -5.06 38.64
CA ALA A 42 0.57 -5.97 38.70
C ALA A 42 -0.16 -6.42 37.42
N ASP A 43 -0.01 -7.73 37.18
CA ASP A 43 -0.90 -8.61 36.42
C ASP A 43 -2.37 -8.52 36.88
N ALA A 44 -3.27 -8.45 35.91
CA ALA A 44 -4.67 -8.80 36.10
C ALA A 44 -5.20 -9.48 34.82
N ASP A 45 -5.20 -10.81 34.86
CA ASP A 45 -5.90 -11.69 33.92
C ASP A 45 -7.40 -11.39 33.95
N ALA A 46 -7.97 -11.07 32.80
CA ALA A 46 -9.42 -11.07 32.58
C ALA A 46 -9.70 -11.73 31.23
N ASP A 47 -9.87 -13.06 31.29
CA ASP A 47 -10.49 -13.85 30.23
C ASP A 47 -11.93 -13.37 30.03
N ALA A 48 -12.17 -12.68 28.92
CA ALA A 48 -13.51 -12.39 28.41
C ALA A 48 -13.69 -13.12 27.08
N ASP A 49 -14.35 -14.29 27.16
CA ASP A 49 -14.89 -15.02 26.02
C ASP A 49 -15.89 -14.11 25.27
N ALA A 50 -15.44 -13.50 24.18
CA ALA A 50 -16.29 -12.81 23.23
C ALA A 50 -16.48 -13.72 22.01
N ASP A 51 -17.52 -14.55 22.05
CA ASP A 51 -18.12 -15.16 20.86
C ASP A 51 -18.66 -14.03 19.96
N ALA A 52 -17.79 -13.51 19.08
CA ALA A 52 -18.17 -12.59 18.03
C ALA A 52 -18.76 -13.42 16.87
N ASP A 53 -20.08 -13.57 16.92
CA ASP A 53 -20.94 -13.94 15.79
C ASP A 53 -20.59 -13.03 14.59
N ALA A 54 -19.80 -13.56 13.65
CA ALA A 54 -19.47 -12.91 12.39
C ALA A 54 -20.71 -12.95 11.49
N GLY A 55 -21.71 -12.16 11.87
CA GLY A 55 -22.90 -11.92 11.10
C GLY A 55 -22.52 -11.44 9.71
N ASP A 56 -23.09 -12.10 8.71
CA ASP A 56 -23.09 -11.78 7.29
C ASP A 56 -23.70 -10.37 7.11
N GLY A 57 -22.87 -9.37 7.41
CA GLY A 57 -23.26 -7.97 7.45
C GLY A 57 -23.50 -7.48 6.05
N ASP A 58 -24.78 -7.27 5.73
CA ASP A 58 -25.27 -6.42 4.65
C ASP A 58 -24.20 -5.38 4.32
N ALA A 59 -23.59 -5.50 3.13
CA ALA A 59 -22.48 -4.67 2.67
C ALA A 59 -22.97 -3.22 2.58
N GLY A 60 -22.94 -2.58 3.75
CA GLY A 60 -23.67 -1.37 4.06
C GLY A 60 -23.22 -0.26 3.15
N ALA A 61 -24.17 0.56 2.74
CA ALA A 61 -23.92 1.83 2.08
C ALA A 61 -22.74 2.51 2.79
N ALA A 62 -21.60 2.63 2.09
CA ALA A 62 -20.38 3.17 2.66
C ALA A 62 -20.70 4.51 3.33
N ALA A 63 -20.44 4.59 4.63
CA ALA A 63 -20.77 5.77 5.42
C ALA A 63 -20.00 6.97 4.84
N VAL A 64 -20.72 7.88 4.19
CA VAL A 64 -20.13 9.11 3.63
C VAL A 64 -19.46 9.88 4.75
N VAL A 65 -18.22 10.34 4.52
CA VAL A 65 -17.50 11.17 5.50
C VAL A 65 -18.11 12.58 5.47
N GLU A 66 -18.93 12.89 6.47
CA GLU A 66 -19.53 14.20 6.60
C GLU A 66 -18.52 15.21 7.14
N VAL A 67 -18.34 16.33 6.44
CA VAL A 67 -17.51 17.45 6.90
C VAL A 67 -18.32 18.28 7.89
N PRO A 68 -17.87 18.45 9.15
CA PRO A 68 -18.59 19.26 10.13
C PRO A 68 -18.76 20.71 9.65
N GLU A 69 -19.93 21.33 9.93
CA GLU A 69 -20.21 22.70 9.47
C GLU A 69 -19.18 23.72 9.99
N ALA A 70 -18.63 23.51 11.19
CA ALA A 70 -17.56 24.35 11.73
C ALA A 70 -16.31 24.38 10.83
N TRP A 71 -15.99 23.29 10.15
CA TRP A 71 -14.91 23.26 9.15
C TRP A 71 -15.30 24.03 7.88
N LEU A 72 -16.54 23.89 7.41
CA LEU A 72 -17.04 24.63 6.24
C LEU A 72 -17.01 26.15 6.49
N GLU A 73 -17.36 26.60 7.69
CA GLU A 73 -17.24 28.00 8.10
C GLU A 73 -15.78 28.47 8.08
N ARG A 74 -14.85 27.67 8.62
CA ARG A 74 -13.40 27.98 8.60
C ARG A 74 -12.83 28.07 7.18
N ILE A 75 -13.28 27.21 6.26
CA ILE A 75 -12.83 27.20 4.86
C ILE A 75 -13.32 28.46 4.12
N ARG A 76 -14.54 28.92 4.42
CA ARG A 76 -15.17 30.08 3.78
C ARG A 76 -14.70 31.42 4.35
N ALA A 77 -14.07 31.43 5.52
CA ALA A 77 -13.62 32.65 6.18
C ALA A 77 -12.60 33.40 5.31
N ASP A 78 -12.73 34.73 5.23
CA ASP A 78 -11.70 35.56 4.61
C ASP A 78 -10.52 35.70 5.58
N VAL A 79 -9.33 35.35 5.10
CA VAL A 79 -8.12 35.24 5.91
C VAL A 79 -7.09 36.27 5.42
N PRO A 80 -6.55 37.14 6.31
CA PRO A 80 -5.57 38.14 5.91
C PRO A 80 -4.28 37.49 5.40
N GLU A 81 -3.55 38.17 4.51
CA GLU A 81 -2.33 37.61 3.89
C GLU A 81 -1.26 37.22 4.92
N SER A 82 -1.17 37.93 6.05
CA SER A 82 -0.24 37.57 7.14
C SER A 82 -0.53 36.20 7.75
N ALA A 83 -1.80 35.82 7.88
CA ALA A 83 -2.21 34.52 8.38
C ALA A 83 -1.97 33.42 7.32
N ARG A 84 -2.19 33.73 6.03
CA ARG A 84 -1.83 32.83 4.93
C ARG A 84 -0.32 32.56 4.87
N ALA A 85 0.51 33.60 5.02
CA ALA A 85 1.96 33.47 5.09
C ALA A 85 2.39 32.60 6.28
N ARG A 86 1.82 32.85 7.47
CA ARG A 86 2.06 32.03 8.66
C ARG A 86 1.69 30.56 8.45
N ALA A 87 0.56 30.27 7.82
CA ALA A 87 0.15 28.90 7.50
C ALA A 87 1.15 28.20 6.57
N ARG A 88 1.67 28.90 5.54
CA ARG A 88 2.72 28.37 4.66
C ARG A 88 4.00 28.06 5.44
N ASP A 89 4.41 28.91 6.37
CA ASP A 89 5.61 28.72 7.19
C ASP A 89 5.49 27.52 8.13
N LEU A 90 4.35 27.41 8.82
CA LEU A 90 4.02 26.28 9.69
C LEU A 90 3.95 24.97 8.90
N ASN A 91 3.32 24.96 7.72
CA ASN A 91 3.30 23.79 6.86
C ASN A 91 4.71 23.36 6.41
N ARG A 92 5.59 24.31 6.06
CA ARG A 92 6.99 24.00 5.73
C ARG A 92 7.74 23.43 6.93
N SER A 93 7.47 23.94 8.14
CA SER A 93 8.01 23.40 9.38
C SER A 93 7.52 21.96 9.64
N GLY A 94 6.21 21.72 9.56
CA GLY A 94 5.61 20.40 9.71
C GLY A 94 6.17 19.39 8.72
N LEU A 95 6.37 19.78 7.46
CA LEU A 95 6.98 18.90 6.45
C LEU A 95 8.43 18.49 6.79
N ARG A 96 9.22 19.38 7.39
CA ARG A 96 10.57 19.02 7.86
C ARG A 96 10.52 18.03 9.01
N LYS A 97 9.54 18.15 9.91
CA LYS A 97 9.32 17.21 11.02
C LYS A 97 8.82 15.86 10.54
N HIS A 98 7.84 15.86 9.63
CA HIS A 98 7.31 14.66 8.99
C HIS A 98 8.42 13.86 8.29
N ARG A 99 9.32 14.50 7.53
CA ARG A 99 10.46 13.83 6.89
C ARG A 99 11.45 13.18 7.87
N ARG A 100 11.47 13.62 9.13
CA ARG A 100 12.27 13.01 10.21
C ARG A 100 11.49 11.98 11.02
N LEU A 101 10.29 11.63 10.56
CA LEU A 101 9.33 10.74 11.24
C LEU A 101 8.88 11.24 12.62
N ASP A 102 9.07 12.53 12.91
CA ASP A 102 8.49 13.18 14.10
C ASP A 102 7.05 13.59 13.78
N LEU A 103 6.19 12.57 13.66
CA LEU A 103 4.83 12.72 13.16
C LEU A 103 3.95 13.56 14.09
N GLN A 104 4.11 13.42 15.41
CA GLN A 104 3.33 14.20 16.38
C GLN A 104 3.65 15.69 16.31
N ALA A 105 4.95 16.05 16.24
CA ALA A 105 5.31 17.45 16.11
C ALA A 105 4.94 18.02 14.72
N ALA A 106 4.90 17.17 13.69
CA ALA A 106 4.42 17.56 12.37
C ALA A 106 2.91 17.85 12.37
N ILE A 107 2.11 16.96 12.96
CA ILE A 107 0.66 17.10 13.15
C ILE A 107 0.35 18.44 13.83
N HIS A 108 1.00 18.73 14.95
CA HIS A 108 0.81 20.01 15.66
C HIS A 108 1.11 21.24 14.76
N ASP A 109 2.17 21.20 13.96
CA ASP A 109 2.48 22.30 13.03
C ASP A 109 1.44 22.43 11.91
N TYR A 110 0.90 21.32 11.41
CA TYR A 110 -0.16 21.34 10.40
C TYR A 110 -1.48 21.84 10.97
N GLU A 111 -1.86 21.43 12.17
CA GLU A 111 -3.05 21.94 12.87
C GLU A 111 -2.94 23.44 13.10
N ALA A 112 -1.79 23.92 13.61
CA ALA A 112 -1.54 25.34 13.78
C ALA A 112 -1.59 26.12 12.45
N ALA A 113 -1.17 25.49 11.34
CA ALA A 113 -1.31 26.08 10.01
C ALA A 113 -2.79 26.21 9.60
N LEU A 114 -3.61 25.20 9.88
CA LEU A 114 -5.05 25.22 9.61
C LEU A 114 -5.82 26.16 10.53
N ASP A 115 -5.34 26.42 11.73
CA ASP A 115 -5.85 27.47 12.62
C ASP A 115 -5.59 28.86 12.06
N ALA A 116 -4.44 29.07 11.42
CA ALA A 116 -4.13 30.32 10.73
C ALA A 116 -4.90 30.46 9.40
N TRP A 117 -5.06 29.37 8.64
CA TRP A 117 -5.78 29.37 7.37
C TRP A 117 -6.49 28.03 7.14
N GLY A 118 -7.79 28.00 7.45
CA GLY A 118 -8.61 26.78 7.39
C GLY A 118 -8.87 26.21 6.00
N ALA A 119 -8.56 26.94 4.92
CA ALA A 119 -8.66 26.45 3.54
C ALA A 119 -7.28 26.10 2.93
N HIS A 120 -6.23 25.98 3.75
CA HIS A 120 -4.89 25.66 3.25
C HIS A 120 -4.77 24.18 2.86
N THR A 121 -5.03 23.91 1.58
CA THR A 121 -4.94 22.63 0.87
C THR A 121 -3.73 21.76 1.27
N PHE A 122 -2.52 22.31 1.22
CA PHE A 122 -1.30 21.56 1.56
C PHE A 122 -1.28 21.07 3.01
N SER A 123 -1.79 21.87 3.95
CA SER A 123 -1.83 21.47 5.35
C SER A 123 -2.86 20.38 5.60
N HIS A 124 -4.03 20.43 4.95
CA HIS A 124 -5.00 19.32 5.01
C HIS A 124 -4.41 18.02 4.48
N TYR A 125 -3.76 18.06 3.31
CA TYR A 125 -3.13 16.87 2.72
C TYR A 125 -2.03 16.29 3.61
N ASN A 126 -1.08 17.12 4.03
CA ASN A 126 0.05 16.66 4.84
C ASN A 126 -0.38 16.17 6.22
N LEU A 127 -1.40 16.81 6.81
CA LEU A 127 -2.00 16.34 8.06
C LEU A 127 -2.68 14.98 7.86
N ALA A 128 -3.45 14.81 6.78
CA ALA A 128 -4.05 13.52 6.46
C ALA A 128 -3.01 12.40 6.32
N CYS A 129 -1.87 12.66 5.65
CA CYS A 129 -0.76 11.71 5.57
C CYS A 129 -0.23 11.32 6.96
N ALA A 130 0.09 12.32 7.81
CA ALA A 130 0.62 12.07 9.14
C ALA A 130 -0.38 11.33 10.06
N LEU A 131 -1.67 11.63 9.92
CA LEU A 131 -2.76 10.95 10.65
C LEU A 131 -2.92 9.49 10.19
N ALA A 132 -2.82 9.23 8.89
CA ALA A 132 -2.87 7.88 8.34
C ALA A 132 -1.71 7.01 8.85
N LEU A 133 -0.52 7.59 9.01
CA LEU A 133 0.66 6.92 9.56
C LEU A 133 0.61 6.72 11.09
N THR A 134 -0.25 7.45 11.82
CA THR A 134 -0.37 7.40 13.29
C THR A 134 -1.63 6.69 13.76
N ASP A 135 -2.19 5.81 12.92
CA ASP A 135 -3.37 4.98 13.21
C ASP A 135 -4.62 5.80 13.57
N LYS A 136 -4.78 6.95 12.91
CA LYS A 136 -5.96 7.82 13.02
C LYS A 136 -6.71 7.91 11.68
N PRO A 137 -7.24 6.78 11.17
CA PRO A 137 -7.81 6.70 9.82
C PRO A 137 -9.02 7.62 9.63
N ASP A 138 -9.90 7.74 10.63
CA ASP A 138 -11.09 8.59 10.54
C ASP A 138 -10.76 10.07 10.46
N GLU A 139 -9.77 10.53 11.24
CA GLU A 139 -9.27 11.91 11.19
C GLU A 139 -8.62 12.18 9.82
N ALA A 140 -7.81 11.24 9.30
CA ALA A 140 -7.20 11.37 7.98
C ALA A 140 -8.25 11.51 6.87
N LEU A 141 -9.28 10.66 6.90
CA LEU A 141 -10.39 10.70 5.94
C LEU A 141 -11.19 12.00 6.01
N LEU A 142 -11.40 12.54 7.21
CA LEU A 142 -12.03 13.85 7.37
C LEU A 142 -11.24 14.95 6.66
N HIS A 143 -9.91 14.98 6.79
CA HIS A 143 -9.10 16.00 6.12
C HIS A 143 -9.08 15.83 4.59
N LEU A 144 -9.17 14.61 4.07
CA LEU A 144 -9.37 14.38 2.63
C LEU A 144 -10.77 14.83 2.18
N ALA A 145 -11.83 14.59 2.96
CA ALA A 145 -13.18 15.06 2.65
C ALA A 145 -13.25 16.60 2.67
N ILE A 146 -12.49 17.24 3.57
CA ILE A 146 -12.34 18.69 3.58
C ILE A 146 -11.68 19.20 2.29
N LEU A 147 -10.66 18.52 1.76
CA LEU A 147 -10.07 18.89 0.45
C LEU A 147 -11.10 18.85 -0.68
N ASP A 148 -11.95 17.82 -0.70
CA ASP A 148 -13.04 17.74 -1.69
C ASP A 148 -14.02 18.92 -1.54
N ALA A 149 -14.36 19.28 -0.30
CA ALA A 149 -15.23 20.42 0.01
C ALA A 149 -14.60 21.79 -0.33
N ILE A 150 -13.28 21.97 -0.16
CA ILE A 150 -12.55 23.17 -0.60
C ILE A 150 -12.64 23.29 -2.13
N GLY A 151 -12.46 22.17 -2.84
CA GLY A 151 -12.48 22.11 -4.29
C GLY A 151 -11.34 22.90 -4.95
N GLY A 152 -11.52 23.24 -6.22
CA GLY A 152 -10.47 23.86 -7.04
C GLY A 152 -9.47 22.82 -7.58
N GLU A 153 -8.57 23.28 -8.47
CA GLU A 153 -7.57 22.41 -9.11
C GLU A 153 -6.56 21.88 -8.09
N GLU A 154 -6.06 22.75 -7.21
CA GLU A 154 -5.04 22.37 -6.23
C GLU A 154 -5.52 21.30 -5.23
N ALA A 155 -6.75 21.40 -4.71
CA ALA A 155 -7.26 20.38 -3.82
C ALA A 155 -7.54 19.05 -4.55
N ARG A 156 -8.02 19.12 -5.80
CA ARG A 156 -8.19 17.93 -6.65
C ARG A 156 -6.86 17.23 -6.93
N ASP A 157 -5.79 17.98 -7.21
CA ASP A 157 -4.45 17.42 -7.40
C ASP A 157 -3.97 16.68 -6.15
N ARG A 158 -4.30 17.19 -4.96
CA ARG A 158 -3.99 16.53 -3.68
C ARG A 158 -4.79 15.23 -3.50
N LEU A 159 -6.07 15.22 -3.84
CA LEU A 159 -6.89 14.01 -3.81
C LEU A 159 -6.39 12.96 -4.82
N VAL A 160 -5.94 13.39 -6.00
CA VAL A 160 -5.31 12.51 -7.00
C VAL A 160 -3.98 11.96 -6.48
N ALA A 161 -3.14 12.80 -5.86
CA ALA A 161 -1.88 12.36 -5.26
C ALA A 161 -2.11 11.29 -4.18
N ALA A 162 -3.13 11.46 -3.33
CA ALA A 162 -3.48 10.52 -2.27
C ALA A 162 -3.69 9.09 -2.78
N ARG A 163 -4.21 8.92 -4.01
CA ARG A 163 -4.46 7.60 -4.62
C ARG A 163 -3.21 6.72 -4.74
N THR A 164 -2.04 7.34 -4.80
CA THR A 164 -0.75 6.66 -5.02
C THR A 164 0.27 6.91 -3.91
N ASP A 165 -0.09 7.71 -2.92
CA ASP A 165 0.77 8.02 -1.78
C ASP A 165 0.86 6.80 -0.85
N ARG A 166 2.09 6.49 -0.42
CA ARG A 166 2.34 5.33 0.43
C ARG A 166 1.81 5.53 1.84
N ASP A 167 1.67 6.78 2.28
CA ASP A 167 1.16 7.11 3.62
C ASP A 167 -0.30 6.66 3.79
N PHE A 168 -1.06 6.54 2.70
CA PHE A 168 -2.45 6.07 2.71
C PHE A 168 -2.60 4.58 2.41
N THR A 169 -1.52 3.78 2.41
CA THR A 169 -1.58 2.35 2.06
C THR A 169 -2.61 1.58 2.90
N ALA A 170 -2.74 1.92 4.19
CA ALA A 170 -3.71 1.29 5.09
C ALA A 170 -5.18 1.65 4.78
N LEU A 171 -5.43 2.75 4.06
CA LEU A 171 -6.76 3.26 3.73
C LEU A 171 -7.27 2.84 2.35
N LEU A 172 -6.43 2.23 1.50
CA LEU A 172 -6.81 1.92 0.10
C LEU A 172 -8.03 0.98 -0.02
N ASP A 173 -8.26 0.15 1.00
CA ASP A 173 -9.42 -0.74 1.09
C ASP A 173 -10.62 -0.14 1.82
N ASP A 174 -10.48 1.05 2.42
CA ASP A 174 -11.60 1.76 3.04
C ASP A 174 -12.50 2.35 1.94
N PRO A 175 -13.79 1.98 1.86
CA PRO A 175 -14.68 2.48 0.82
C PRO A 175 -14.87 4.01 0.88
N ARG A 176 -14.71 4.63 2.05
CA ARG A 176 -14.76 6.08 2.24
C ARG A 176 -13.57 6.77 1.58
N PHE A 177 -12.38 6.17 1.69
CA PHE A 177 -11.18 6.66 1.00
C PHE A 177 -11.39 6.67 -0.51
N ARG A 178 -11.96 5.58 -1.05
CA ARG A 178 -12.27 5.45 -2.49
C ARG A 178 -13.29 6.47 -2.95
N GLN A 179 -14.33 6.69 -2.16
CA GLN A 179 -15.35 7.69 -2.45
C GLN A 179 -14.77 9.11 -2.51
N VAL A 180 -13.97 9.50 -1.51
CA VAL A 180 -13.42 10.86 -1.39
C VAL A 180 -12.32 11.12 -2.42
N THR A 181 -11.43 10.16 -2.66
CA THR A 181 -10.28 10.36 -3.55
C THR A 181 -10.56 9.96 -5.00
N GLY A 182 -11.61 9.18 -5.24
CA GLY A 182 -11.82 8.49 -6.52
C GLY A 182 -10.81 7.36 -6.77
N TYR A 183 -10.18 6.81 -5.72
CA TYR A 183 -9.27 5.67 -5.84
C TYR A 183 -10.00 4.45 -6.41
N VAL A 184 -9.48 3.92 -7.51
CA VAL A 184 -9.98 2.73 -8.19
C VAL A 184 -8.74 1.95 -8.64
N PRO A 185 -8.40 0.80 -8.02
CA PRO A 185 -7.20 0.08 -8.39
C PRO A 185 -7.31 -0.44 -9.82
N VAL A 186 -6.25 -0.23 -10.60
CA VAL A 186 -6.17 -0.63 -12.01
C VAL A 186 -5.13 -1.74 -12.15
N ILE A 187 -5.54 -2.88 -12.68
CA ILE A 187 -4.63 -3.99 -12.96
C ILE A 187 -4.34 -4.01 -14.46
N VAL A 188 -3.07 -3.96 -14.84
CA VAL A 188 -2.64 -4.12 -16.23
C VAL A 188 -2.11 -5.54 -16.40
N THR A 189 -2.75 -6.31 -17.26
CA THR A 189 -2.46 -7.74 -17.51
C THR A 189 -2.13 -7.98 -18.97
N TRP A 190 -1.33 -9.02 -19.22
CA TRP A 190 -0.96 -9.49 -20.56
C TRP A 190 -0.98 -11.02 -20.59
N PRO A 191 -1.09 -11.65 -21.77
CA PRO A 191 -1.04 -13.10 -21.87
C PRO A 191 0.29 -13.66 -21.35
N LEU A 192 0.23 -14.73 -20.56
CA LEU A 192 1.41 -15.45 -20.10
C LEU A 192 2.22 -15.97 -21.29
N GLY A 193 3.55 -15.86 -21.19
CA GLY A 193 4.47 -16.23 -22.27
C GLY A 193 4.58 -15.22 -23.42
N SER A 194 3.84 -14.10 -23.38
CA SER A 194 4.05 -13.02 -24.35
C SER A 194 5.19 -12.09 -23.94
N GLU A 195 5.91 -11.55 -24.94
CA GLU A 195 6.96 -10.53 -24.76
C GLU A 195 6.40 -9.13 -24.41
N ARG A 196 5.10 -9.02 -24.08
CA ARG A 196 4.42 -7.74 -23.85
C ARG A 196 4.54 -7.19 -22.43
N ARG A 197 5.33 -7.83 -21.58
CA ARG A 197 5.61 -7.34 -20.23
C ARG A 197 6.13 -5.90 -20.24
N ASP A 198 7.10 -5.60 -21.10
CA ASP A 198 7.69 -4.26 -21.21
C ASP A 198 6.64 -3.21 -21.62
N GLU A 199 5.67 -3.60 -22.44
CA GLU A 199 4.57 -2.72 -22.82
C GLU A 199 3.60 -2.49 -21.66
N ALA A 200 3.24 -3.55 -20.92
CA ALA A 200 2.44 -3.43 -19.71
C ALA A 200 3.11 -2.51 -18.67
N GLU A 201 4.42 -2.64 -18.50
CA GLU A 201 5.23 -1.77 -17.63
C GLU A 201 5.16 -0.31 -18.08
N ARG A 202 5.32 -0.02 -19.38
CA ARG A 202 5.15 1.33 -19.94
C ARG A 202 3.75 1.90 -19.73
N VAL A 203 2.71 1.08 -19.86
CA VAL A 203 1.32 1.49 -19.61
C VAL A 203 1.13 1.82 -18.13
N VAL A 204 1.60 0.94 -17.22
CA VAL A 204 1.53 1.19 -15.77
C VAL A 204 2.28 2.48 -15.39
N GLU A 205 3.48 2.70 -15.93
CA GLU A 205 4.27 3.91 -15.68
C GLU A 205 3.53 5.16 -16.17
N SER A 206 2.95 5.11 -17.37
CA SER A 206 2.19 6.23 -17.96
C SER A 206 0.96 6.57 -17.12
N LEU A 207 0.25 5.56 -16.62
CA LEU A 207 -0.90 5.72 -15.73
C LEU A 207 -0.49 6.31 -14.37
N ARG A 208 0.57 5.77 -13.75
CA ARG A 208 1.07 6.28 -12.46
C ARG A 208 1.54 7.72 -12.54
N LYS A 209 2.21 8.10 -13.62
CA LYS A 209 2.63 9.49 -13.87
C LYS A 209 1.45 10.48 -13.90
N LYS A 210 0.24 9.97 -14.12
CA LYS A 210 -1.01 10.74 -14.15
C LYS A 210 -1.86 10.56 -12.90
N GLY A 211 -1.34 9.88 -11.87
CA GLY A 211 -2.05 9.67 -10.60
C GLY A 211 -3.07 8.52 -10.62
N VAL A 212 -3.06 7.68 -11.67
CA VAL A 212 -3.88 6.48 -11.73
C VAL A 212 -3.16 5.35 -10.96
N PRO A 213 -3.81 4.71 -9.97
CA PRO A 213 -3.19 3.66 -9.14
C PRO A 213 -3.13 2.32 -9.89
N ALA A 214 -2.24 2.26 -10.89
CA ALA A 214 -2.03 1.09 -11.71
C ALA A 214 -0.96 0.15 -11.13
N ARG A 215 -1.15 -1.16 -11.31
CA ARG A 215 -0.14 -2.19 -11.04
C ARG A 215 -0.19 -3.29 -12.10
N LEU A 216 0.91 -4.02 -12.23
CA LEU A 216 0.95 -5.23 -13.04
C LEU A 216 0.13 -6.32 -12.38
N GLY A 217 -0.59 -7.10 -13.17
CA GLY A 217 -1.17 -8.37 -12.77
C GLY A 217 -0.59 -9.48 -13.64
N GLU A 218 0.07 -10.44 -13.02
CA GLU A 218 0.48 -11.66 -13.70
C GLU A 218 -0.74 -12.57 -13.87
N GLY A 219 -0.99 -13.02 -15.10
CA GLY A 219 -2.05 -13.98 -15.39
C GLY A 219 -2.82 -13.71 -16.67
N SER A 220 -3.39 -14.77 -17.23
CA SER A 220 -4.26 -14.73 -18.41
C SER A 220 -5.66 -14.24 -18.04
N TRP A 221 -5.77 -12.94 -17.74
CA TRP A 221 -7.09 -12.33 -17.59
C TRP A 221 -7.81 -12.38 -18.95
N ARG A 222 -8.74 -13.32 -19.11
CA ARG A 222 -9.52 -13.62 -20.33
C ARG A 222 -8.64 -13.67 -21.59
N GLU A 223 -8.13 -14.86 -21.92
CA GLU A 223 -7.44 -15.13 -23.18
C GLU A 223 -8.27 -14.67 -24.40
N GLY A 224 -7.60 -14.16 -25.44
CA GLY A 224 -8.23 -13.85 -26.72
C GLY A 224 -8.65 -12.39 -26.94
N ALA A 225 -8.22 -11.42 -26.12
CA ALA A 225 -8.35 -10.01 -26.49
C ALA A 225 -7.50 -9.72 -27.75
N THR A 226 -8.15 -9.23 -28.81
CA THR A 226 -7.50 -8.89 -30.10
C THR A 226 -7.08 -7.43 -30.20
N SER A 227 -7.54 -6.58 -29.28
CA SER A 227 -7.14 -5.17 -29.12
C SER A 227 -7.05 -4.84 -27.63
N PRO A 228 -6.34 -3.77 -27.23
CA PRO A 228 -6.32 -3.33 -25.84
C PRO A 228 -7.75 -3.13 -25.34
N THR A 229 -8.07 -3.79 -24.25
CA THR A 229 -9.43 -3.83 -23.71
C THR A 229 -9.42 -3.44 -22.25
N ILE A 230 -10.17 -2.40 -21.89
CA ILE A 230 -10.44 -2.03 -20.50
C ILE A 230 -11.73 -2.73 -20.06
N TRP A 231 -11.60 -3.65 -19.12
CA TRP A 231 -12.69 -4.28 -18.43
C TRP A 231 -12.99 -3.50 -17.15
N ALA A 232 -14.23 -3.08 -16.96
CA ALA A 232 -14.65 -2.33 -15.80
C ALA A 232 -15.87 -2.97 -15.13
N ARG A 233 -15.95 -2.87 -13.81
CA ARG A 233 -17.06 -3.41 -13.04
C ARG A 233 -18.38 -2.78 -13.50
N ALA A 234 -19.38 -3.63 -13.72
CA ALA A 234 -20.71 -3.17 -14.12
C ALA A 234 -21.40 -2.39 -12.98
N GLY A 235 -22.03 -1.26 -13.31
CA GLY A 235 -22.80 -0.46 -12.34
C GLY A 235 -21.98 0.45 -11.41
N ASP A 236 -20.66 0.35 -11.40
CA ASP A 236 -19.79 1.13 -10.53
C ASP A 236 -19.50 2.54 -11.13
N PRO A 237 -19.95 3.63 -10.47
CA PRO A 237 -19.73 4.99 -10.97
C PRO A 237 -18.25 5.42 -10.89
N LEU A 238 -17.50 4.98 -9.87
CA LEU A 238 -16.09 5.31 -9.71
C LEU A 238 -15.28 4.61 -10.79
N ALA A 239 -15.54 3.33 -11.04
CA ALA A 239 -14.91 2.60 -12.14
C ALA A 239 -15.17 3.27 -13.49
N ARG A 240 -16.41 3.70 -13.76
CA ARG A 240 -16.75 4.43 -14.99
C ARG A 240 -16.02 5.76 -15.12
N ALA A 241 -15.83 6.50 -14.03
CA ALA A 241 -15.06 7.73 -14.03
C ALA A 241 -13.58 7.46 -14.35
N MET A 242 -12.98 6.46 -13.69
CA MET A 242 -11.59 6.07 -13.90
C MET A 242 -11.35 5.51 -15.32
N VAL A 243 -12.30 4.78 -15.92
CA VAL A 243 -12.19 4.35 -17.33
C VAL A 243 -12.02 5.55 -18.28
N ARG A 244 -12.75 6.65 -18.05
CA ARG A 244 -12.60 7.86 -18.89
C ARG A 244 -11.21 8.47 -18.72
N GLU A 245 -10.72 8.58 -17.49
CA GLU A 245 -9.38 9.06 -17.17
C GLU A 245 -8.29 8.19 -17.83
N ILE A 246 -8.39 6.86 -17.71
CA ILE A 246 -7.49 5.91 -18.38
C ILE A 246 -7.54 6.11 -19.90
N THR A 247 -8.73 6.19 -20.50
CA THR A 247 -8.91 6.34 -21.96
C THR A 247 -8.21 7.60 -22.48
N ASP A 248 -8.30 8.70 -21.75
CA ASP A 248 -7.64 9.96 -22.11
C ASP A 248 -6.10 9.83 -22.03
N ILE A 249 -5.59 9.08 -21.06
CA ILE A 249 -4.14 8.84 -20.88
C ILE A 249 -3.58 7.92 -21.96
N VAL A 250 -4.32 6.88 -22.36
CA VAL A 250 -3.90 5.89 -23.36
C VAL A 250 -4.36 6.24 -24.79
N SER A 251 -4.79 7.48 -25.03
CA SER A 251 -5.52 7.97 -26.21
C SER A 251 -4.84 7.83 -27.59
N GLY A 252 -3.71 7.14 -27.70
CA GLY A 252 -3.06 6.76 -28.97
C GLY A 252 -3.45 5.38 -29.51
N VAL A 253 -4.21 4.58 -28.74
CA VAL A 253 -4.59 3.21 -29.13
C VAL A 253 -6.10 3.03 -29.03
N GLU A 254 -6.72 2.51 -30.09
CA GLU A 254 -8.15 2.17 -30.08
C GLU A 254 -8.40 1.14 -28.97
N THR A 255 -9.00 1.61 -27.88
CA THR A 255 -9.18 0.81 -26.67
C THR A 255 -10.65 0.46 -26.53
N LYS A 256 -10.94 -0.85 -26.49
CA LYS A 256 -12.30 -1.34 -26.29
C LYS A 256 -12.66 -1.28 -24.81
N VAL A 257 -13.81 -0.72 -24.46
CA VAL A 257 -14.32 -0.75 -23.09
C VAL A 257 -15.39 -1.82 -22.96
N VAL A 258 -15.25 -2.73 -21.99
CA VAL A 258 -16.21 -3.80 -21.70
C VAL A 258 -16.60 -3.76 -20.23
N THR A 259 -17.88 -3.98 -19.93
CA THR A 259 -18.33 -4.13 -18.54
C THR A 259 -18.37 -5.60 -18.16
N ASP A 260 -17.86 -5.96 -16.96
CA ASP A 260 -17.89 -7.32 -16.43
C ASP A 260 -18.48 -7.31 -15.00
N PRO A 261 -19.62 -7.98 -14.77
CA PRO A 261 -20.21 -8.06 -13.42
C PRO A 261 -19.42 -8.96 -12.46
N ARG A 262 -18.44 -9.73 -12.96
CA ARG A 262 -17.59 -10.60 -12.13
C ARG A 262 -16.42 -9.87 -11.48
N LEU A 263 -16.19 -8.60 -11.84
CA LEU A 263 -15.21 -7.76 -11.16
C LEU A 263 -15.75 -7.32 -9.81
N ASP A 264 -14.89 -7.37 -8.80
CA ASP A 264 -15.21 -6.99 -7.42
C ASP A 264 -14.65 -5.60 -7.08
N ASP A 265 -14.84 -5.19 -5.82
CA ASP A 265 -14.32 -3.94 -5.29
C ASP A 265 -12.78 -3.89 -5.23
N ARG A 266 -12.07 -5.02 -5.25
CA ARG A 266 -10.61 -5.09 -5.14
C ARG A 266 -9.91 -5.05 -6.51
N GLY A 267 -10.63 -5.38 -7.58
CA GLY A 267 -10.18 -5.26 -8.97
C GLY A 267 -11.25 -4.67 -9.88
N PRO A 268 -11.77 -3.47 -9.62
CA PRO A 268 -12.88 -2.91 -10.38
C PRO A 268 -12.51 -2.57 -11.83
N ILE A 269 -11.22 -2.49 -12.16
CA ILE A 269 -10.72 -2.26 -13.53
C ILE A 269 -9.54 -3.17 -13.86
N VAL A 270 -9.60 -3.82 -15.02
CA VAL A 270 -8.50 -4.58 -15.62
C VAL A 270 -8.27 -4.12 -17.05
N ILE A 271 -7.03 -3.75 -17.37
CA ILE A 271 -6.57 -3.46 -18.73
C ILE A 271 -5.88 -4.70 -19.28
N VAL A 272 -6.45 -5.28 -20.33
CA VAL A 272 -5.88 -6.44 -21.01
C VAL A 272 -5.20 -5.97 -22.28
N LEU A 273 -3.88 -6.12 -22.35
CA LEU A 273 -3.14 -5.94 -23.59
C LEU A 273 -3.32 -7.19 -24.47
N PRO A 274 -3.51 -7.03 -25.79
CA PRO A 274 -3.81 -8.18 -26.64
C PRO A 274 -2.60 -9.12 -26.74
N GLY A 275 -2.85 -10.38 -27.07
CA GLY A 275 -1.76 -11.27 -27.48
C GLY A 275 -1.20 -10.88 -28.86
N PRO A 276 -0.09 -11.48 -29.31
CA PRO A 276 0.23 -11.47 -30.74
C PRO A 276 -1.00 -11.97 -31.52
N ALA A 277 -1.29 -11.35 -32.67
CA ALA A 277 -2.41 -11.79 -33.48
C ALA A 277 -2.21 -13.26 -33.85
N PRO A 278 -3.22 -14.13 -33.68
CA PRO A 278 -3.09 -15.52 -34.11
C PRO A 278 -2.87 -15.53 -35.63
N GLY A 279 -1.64 -15.84 -36.08
CA GLY A 279 -1.20 -15.73 -37.48
C GLY A 279 -0.02 -14.78 -37.73
N ASP A 280 0.46 -14.04 -36.71
CA ASP A 280 1.73 -13.27 -36.74
C ASP A 280 2.86 -14.00 -36.00
N ASP A 281 2.78 -15.33 -36.00
CA ASP A 281 3.88 -16.25 -35.78
C ASP A 281 4.85 -16.07 -36.94
N GLY A 282 5.64 -15.00 -36.88
CA GLY A 282 6.61 -14.56 -37.89
C GLY A 282 7.19 -15.74 -38.65
N GLY A 283 6.58 -16.02 -39.80
CA GLY A 283 6.83 -17.20 -40.61
C GLY A 283 8.20 -17.12 -41.26
N ASP A 284 9.25 -17.29 -40.46
CA ASP A 284 10.42 -18.03 -40.85
C ASP A 284 10.15 -19.47 -40.46
N ASP A 285 10.04 -20.33 -41.47
CA ASP A 285 9.93 -21.79 -41.36
C ASP A 285 10.93 -22.32 -40.31
N VAL A 286 10.45 -22.60 -39.10
CA VAL A 286 11.14 -23.50 -38.17
C VAL A 286 10.53 -24.89 -38.37
N PRO A 287 11.15 -25.76 -39.19
CA PRO A 287 10.65 -27.12 -39.39
C PRO A 287 10.89 -27.92 -38.11
N GLY A 288 9.81 -28.19 -37.38
CA GLY A 288 9.79 -29.13 -36.26
C GLY A 288 9.16 -28.56 -35.01
N ALA A 289 7.82 -28.50 -35.00
CA ALA A 289 7.09 -28.39 -33.75
C ALA A 289 7.43 -29.61 -32.87
N PRO A 290 8.07 -29.44 -31.70
CA PRO A 290 8.31 -30.55 -30.79
C PRO A 290 6.98 -31.07 -30.27
N ALA A 291 6.92 -32.40 -30.08
CA ALA A 291 5.78 -33.06 -29.46
C ALA A 291 5.39 -32.39 -28.14
N ALA A 292 4.09 -32.43 -27.80
CA ALA A 292 3.56 -31.89 -26.56
C ALA A 292 4.48 -32.28 -25.37
N PRO A 293 4.93 -31.32 -24.55
CA PRO A 293 5.80 -31.61 -23.43
C PRO A 293 5.09 -32.61 -22.51
N ASP A 294 5.82 -33.63 -22.08
CA ASP A 294 5.38 -34.52 -21.02
C ASP A 294 4.88 -33.68 -19.83
N PRO A 295 3.84 -34.13 -19.10
CA PRO A 295 3.35 -33.43 -17.93
C PRO A 295 4.53 -33.12 -17.00
N LEU A 296 4.74 -31.83 -16.74
CA LEU A 296 5.81 -31.37 -15.88
C LEU A 296 5.74 -32.13 -14.55
N PRO A 297 6.88 -32.58 -14.01
CA PRO A 297 6.92 -33.07 -12.64
C PRO A 297 6.31 -31.99 -11.70
N PRO A 298 5.68 -32.38 -10.58
CA PRO A 298 5.23 -31.40 -9.60
C PRO A 298 6.40 -30.45 -9.30
N PRO A 299 6.15 -29.13 -9.17
CA PRO A 299 7.22 -28.16 -8.98
C PRO A 299 8.09 -28.65 -7.82
N ASP A 300 9.35 -28.93 -8.14
CA ASP A 300 10.33 -29.24 -7.12
C ASP A 300 10.29 -28.07 -6.13
N ASP A 301 10.20 -28.37 -4.83
CA ASP A 301 10.41 -27.41 -3.76
C ASP A 301 11.84 -26.87 -3.94
N ASP A 302 11.99 -25.82 -4.77
CA ASP A 302 13.27 -25.22 -5.10
C ASP A 302 14.03 -25.00 -3.79
N PRO A 303 15.28 -25.49 -3.66
CA PRO A 303 16.05 -25.27 -2.45
C PRO A 303 16.18 -23.77 -2.27
N VAL A 304 15.40 -23.24 -1.32
CA VAL A 304 15.40 -21.83 -0.98
C VAL A 304 16.82 -21.54 -0.52
N VAL A 305 17.61 -20.87 -1.37
CA VAL A 305 18.91 -20.36 -1.00
C VAL A 305 18.65 -19.31 0.06
N ALA A 306 18.77 -19.71 1.33
CA ALA A 306 18.58 -18.82 2.47
C ALA A 306 19.63 -17.73 2.38
N VAL A 307 19.22 -16.53 1.99
CA VAL A 307 20.10 -15.36 2.02
C VAL A 307 20.33 -15.05 3.50
N PRO A 308 21.60 -15.05 3.99
CA PRO A 308 21.89 -14.66 5.36
C PRO A 308 21.44 -13.22 5.59
N VAL A 309 20.44 -13.04 6.46
CA VAL A 309 20.00 -11.73 6.94
C VAL A 309 20.71 -11.45 8.26
N ARG A 310 21.35 -10.29 8.36
CA ARG A 310 21.96 -9.79 9.61
C ARG A 310 21.27 -8.47 9.96
N GLY A 311 20.95 -8.28 11.22
CA GLY A 311 20.22 -7.11 11.70
C GLY A 311 20.40 -6.91 13.19
N THR A 312 20.17 -5.67 13.64
CA THR A 312 20.13 -5.32 15.06
C THR A 312 18.73 -4.90 15.50
N GLU A 313 17.83 -4.69 14.55
CA GLU A 313 16.45 -4.30 14.78
C GLU A 313 15.49 -5.21 14.02
N LEU A 314 14.24 -5.28 14.46
CA LEU A 314 13.23 -6.12 13.80
C LEU A 314 12.96 -5.68 12.35
N SER A 315 13.10 -4.37 12.08
CA SER A 315 12.98 -3.74 10.76
C SER A 315 13.90 -4.38 9.72
N ASP A 316 15.09 -4.85 10.12
CA ASP A 316 16.08 -5.51 9.26
C ASP A 316 15.60 -6.87 8.75
N PHE A 317 14.62 -7.48 9.42
CA PHE A 317 14.05 -8.79 9.09
C PHE A 317 12.70 -8.69 8.36
N LEU A 318 12.22 -7.48 8.05
CA LEU A 318 10.98 -7.26 7.30
C LEU A 318 11.22 -7.39 5.79
N GLY A 319 10.51 -8.30 5.15
CA GLY A 319 10.58 -8.58 3.71
C GLY A 319 11.17 -9.96 3.40
N PRO A 320 12.39 -10.29 3.87
CA PRO A 320 12.97 -11.62 3.66
C PRO A 320 12.14 -12.75 4.27
N ARG A 321 12.26 -13.95 3.70
CA ARG A 321 11.69 -15.18 4.26
C ARG A 321 12.76 -15.85 5.13
N LEU A 322 12.52 -15.88 6.43
CA LEU A 322 13.42 -16.44 7.43
C LEU A 322 13.11 -17.92 7.63
N GLY A 323 14.13 -18.76 7.69
CA GLY A 323 14.00 -20.20 7.93
C GLY A 323 14.43 -20.58 9.34
N ALA A 324 13.81 -21.61 9.90
CA ALA A 324 14.24 -22.26 11.13
C ALA A 324 13.96 -23.76 11.07
N THR A 325 14.80 -24.56 11.71
CA THR A 325 14.49 -25.98 11.99
C THR A 325 14.26 -26.12 13.49
N LEU A 326 13.05 -26.53 13.86
CA LEU A 326 12.65 -26.70 15.25
C LEU A 326 13.24 -28.00 15.83
N ALA A 327 13.21 -28.13 17.17
CA ALA A 327 13.81 -29.27 17.87
C ALA A 327 13.19 -30.63 17.52
N ASP A 328 11.94 -30.64 17.06
CA ASP A 328 11.20 -31.83 16.60
C ASP A 328 11.46 -32.16 15.11
N GLY A 329 12.31 -31.39 14.43
CA GLY A 329 12.59 -31.53 13.01
C GLY A 329 11.61 -30.79 12.10
N THR A 330 10.64 -30.05 12.65
CA THR A 330 9.73 -29.21 11.87
C THR A 330 10.50 -28.09 11.20
N VAL A 331 10.34 -27.94 9.89
CA VAL A 331 10.91 -26.83 9.13
C VAL A 331 9.91 -25.67 9.13
N ALA A 332 10.32 -24.53 9.66
CA ALA A 332 9.51 -23.33 9.74
C ALA A 332 10.04 -22.25 8.79
N LYS A 333 9.14 -21.55 8.09
CA LYS A 333 9.45 -20.41 7.22
C LYS A 333 8.55 -19.24 7.62
N LEU A 334 9.14 -18.15 8.11
CA LEU A 334 8.44 -16.95 8.53
C LEU A 334 8.79 -15.77 7.60
N GLN A 335 7.78 -15.04 7.13
CA GLN A 335 7.96 -13.79 6.40
C GLN A 335 7.09 -12.72 7.04
N LEU A 336 7.73 -11.64 7.52
CA LEU A 336 7.06 -10.43 8.00
C LEU A 336 7.13 -9.38 6.91
N LYS A 337 6.01 -8.79 6.52
CA LYS A 337 5.95 -7.73 5.50
C LYS A 337 5.91 -6.37 6.19
N PRO A 338 6.60 -5.34 5.67
CA PRO A 338 6.54 -3.98 6.22
C PRO A 338 5.12 -3.40 6.39
N THR A 339 4.14 -3.93 5.66
CA THR A 339 2.73 -3.54 5.73
C THR A 339 1.96 -4.13 6.93
N GLY A 340 2.63 -4.83 7.85
CA GLY A 340 2.00 -5.47 9.00
C GLY A 340 1.31 -6.79 8.69
N PHE A 341 1.63 -7.42 7.55
CA PHE A 341 1.15 -8.75 7.16
C PHE A 341 2.24 -9.80 7.33
N PHE A 342 1.87 -11.04 7.59
CA PHE A 342 2.83 -12.14 7.67
C PHE A 342 2.34 -13.40 6.96
N SER A 343 3.29 -14.28 6.65
CA SER A 343 3.04 -15.68 6.32
C SER A 343 4.02 -16.56 7.10
N TRP A 344 3.54 -17.63 7.71
CA TRP A 344 4.32 -18.57 8.49
C TRP A 344 3.94 -20.01 8.11
N ASP A 345 4.86 -20.71 7.47
CA ASP A 345 4.68 -22.09 7.05
C ASP A 345 5.48 -23.03 7.95
N LEU A 346 4.85 -24.11 8.38
CA LEU A 346 5.43 -25.17 9.20
C LEU A 346 5.28 -26.49 8.45
N ALA A 347 6.37 -27.20 8.23
CA ALA A 347 6.39 -28.52 7.61
C ALA A 347 6.96 -29.54 8.59
N GLU A 348 6.10 -30.41 9.10
CA GLU A 348 6.48 -31.45 10.04
C GLU A 348 7.12 -32.65 9.32
N PRO A 349 8.00 -33.44 9.97
CA PRO A 349 8.52 -34.69 9.41
C PRO A 349 7.45 -35.74 9.06
N SER A 350 6.26 -35.61 9.65
CA SER A 350 5.08 -36.44 9.35
C SER A 350 4.51 -36.18 7.95
N GLY A 351 4.95 -35.11 7.28
CA GLY A 351 4.37 -34.60 6.04
C GLY A 351 3.20 -33.63 6.26
N ARG A 352 2.75 -33.45 7.51
CA ARG A 352 1.75 -32.43 7.87
C ARG A 352 2.31 -31.04 7.62
N ARG A 353 1.51 -30.20 6.95
CA ARG A 353 1.85 -28.79 6.68
C ARG A 353 0.84 -27.87 7.36
N VAL A 354 1.33 -26.81 7.99
CA VAL A 354 0.50 -25.77 8.59
C VAL A 354 0.93 -24.43 8.03
N THR A 355 0.02 -23.72 7.39
CA THR A 355 0.24 -22.36 6.87
C THR A 355 -0.61 -21.38 7.65
N ARG A 356 0.03 -20.34 8.17
CA ARG A 356 -0.62 -19.21 8.85
C ARG A 356 -0.40 -17.96 8.05
N ALA A 357 -1.46 -17.21 7.75
CA ALA A 357 -1.34 -15.93 7.07
C ALA A 357 -2.32 -14.92 7.66
N GLY A 358 -1.85 -13.70 7.88
CA GLY A 358 -2.65 -12.69 8.55
C GLY A 358 -1.89 -11.41 8.84
N ARG A 359 -2.30 -10.69 9.89
CA ARG A 359 -1.66 -9.47 10.36
C ARG A 359 -0.80 -9.75 11.58
N TYR A 360 0.26 -8.96 11.74
CA TYR A 360 1.07 -8.95 12.94
C TYR A 360 1.17 -7.54 13.52
N ALA A 361 1.35 -7.47 14.83
CA ALA A 361 1.71 -6.28 15.56
C ALA A 361 2.85 -6.61 16.52
N VAL A 362 3.72 -5.64 16.79
CA VAL A 362 4.81 -5.77 17.75
C VAL A 362 4.42 -5.02 19.01
N ARG A 363 4.38 -5.71 20.14
CA ARG A 363 4.03 -5.14 21.45
C ARG A 363 5.15 -5.46 22.43
N GLY A 364 6.09 -4.53 22.59
CA GLY A 364 7.30 -4.76 23.38
C GLY A 364 8.15 -5.87 22.77
N ASP A 365 8.39 -6.92 23.55
CA ASP A 365 9.13 -8.12 23.17
C ASP A 365 8.23 -9.23 22.60
N ARG A 366 7.01 -8.89 22.14
CA ARG A 366 6.05 -9.85 21.61
C ARG A 366 5.62 -9.54 20.18
N LEU A 367 5.52 -10.59 19.38
CA LEU A 367 4.87 -10.62 18.08
C LEU A 367 3.45 -11.17 18.25
N VAL A 368 2.46 -10.30 18.16
CA VAL A 368 1.03 -10.64 18.22
C VAL A 368 0.53 -10.88 16.80
N LEU A 369 -0.08 -12.02 16.55
CA LEU A 369 -0.56 -12.47 15.25
C LEU A 369 -2.08 -12.64 15.27
N THR A 370 -2.76 -12.18 14.23
CA THR A 370 -4.17 -12.48 13.94
C THR A 370 -4.24 -13.07 12.54
N TYR A 371 -4.72 -14.31 12.39
CA TYR A 371 -4.51 -15.07 11.16
C TYR A 371 -5.56 -16.13 10.85
N THR A 372 -5.55 -16.56 9.59
CA THR A 372 -6.16 -17.80 9.13
C THR A 372 -5.11 -18.91 9.11
N GLU A 373 -5.44 -20.05 9.68
CA GLU A 373 -4.60 -21.26 9.70
C GLU A 373 -5.17 -22.30 8.74
N ARG A 374 -4.34 -22.77 7.80
CA ARG A 374 -4.63 -23.90 6.93
C ARG A 374 -3.76 -25.08 7.35
N VAL A 375 -4.38 -26.20 7.67
CA VAL A 375 -3.72 -27.45 8.04
C VAL A 375 -3.93 -28.46 6.93
N GLU A 376 -2.85 -29.01 6.40
CA GLU A 376 -2.85 -30.09 5.43
C GLU A 376 -2.28 -31.34 6.08
N THR A 377 -3.12 -32.37 6.21
CA THR A 377 -2.73 -33.66 6.78
C THR A 377 -2.64 -34.68 5.65
N PRO A 378 -1.47 -35.32 5.45
CA PRO A 378 -1.36 -36.40 4.48
C PRO A 378 -2.38 -37.51 4.76
N GLY A 379 -3.21 -37.83 3.77
CA GLY A 379 -4.09 -38.99 3.80
C GLY A 379 -3.40 -40.24 3.26
N ASP A 380 -4.18 -41.31 3.04
CA ASP A 380 -3.70 -42.54 2.38
C ASP A 380 -3.22 -42.27 0.94
N ASP A 381 -3.80 -41.26 0.27
CA ASP A 381 -3.32 -40.74 -1.01
C ASP A 381 -2.52 -39.43 -0.79
N PRO A 382 -1.19 -39.43 -1.04
CA PRO A 382 -0.36 -38.23 -0.86
C PRO A 382 -0.73 -37.08 -1.81
N ARG A 383 -1.54 -37.32 -2.83
CA ARG A 383 -2.03 -36.30 -3.77
C ARG A 383 -3.35 -35.66 -3.33
N ALA A 384 -3.99 -36.20 -2.30
CA ALA A 384 -5.27 -35.73 -1.79
C ALA A 384 -5.19 -35.57 -0.26
N PRO A 385 -4.39 -34.61 0.24
CA PRO A 385 -4.34 -34.33 1.68
C PRO A 385 -5.70 -33.85 2.19
N GLU A 386 -6.00 -34.16 3.44
CA GLU A 386 -7.13 -33.56 4.14
C GLU A 386 -6.78 -32.11 4.49
N ILE A 387 -7.63 -31.17 4.08
CA ILE A 387 -7.40 -29.74 4.28
C ILE A 387 -8.43 -29.20 5.26
N ALA A 388 -7.96 -28.63 6.37
CA ALA A 388 -8.77 -27.88 7.32
C ALA A 388 -8.36 -26.40 7.31
N VAL A 389 -9.34 -25.49 7.38
CA VAL A 389 -9.11 -24.05 7.45
C VAL A 389 -9.79 -23.51 8.69
N HIS A 390 -9.07 -22.74 9.49
CA HIS A 390 -9.55 -22.10 10.70
C HIS A 390 -9.26 -20.60 10.63
N GLU A 391 -10.29 -19.78 10.71
CA GLU A 391 -10.18 -18.31 10.61
C GLU A 391 -10.22 -17.65 11.98
N GLY A 392 -9.77 -16.40 12.06
CA GLY A 392 -9.88 -15.58 13.27
C GLY A 392 -9.01 -16.04 14.44
N LYS A 393 -7.94 -16.79 14.20
CA LYS A 393 -7.03 -17.22 15.27
C LYS A 393 -6.13 -16.07 15.70
N GLU A 394 -5.83 -16.04 16.99
CA GLU A 394 -4.84 -15.13 17.57
C GLU A 394 -3.75 -15.90 18.30
N SER A 395 -2.52 -15.40 18.24
CA SER A 395 -1.41 -15.92 19.03
C SER A 395 -0.42 -14.81 19.38
N SER A 396 0.35 -15.02 20.44
CA SER A 396 1.35 -14.06 20.89
C SER A 396 2.66 -14.78 21.19
N HIS A 397 3.70 -14.41 20.46
CA HIS A 397 5.01 -15.07 20.50
C HIS A 397 6.06 -14.14 21.09
N ALA A 398 6.89 -14.63 21.99
CA ALA A 398 8.04 -13.87 22.48
C ALA A 398 9.07 -13.74 21.35
N ILE A 399 9.61 -12.54 21.16
CA ILE A 399 10.62 -12.26 20.14
C ILE A 399 11.88 -11.65 20.74
N ALA A 400 13.03 -12.00 20.15
CA ALA A 400 14.30 -11.35 20.43
C ALA A 400 15.08 -11.19 19.13
N VAL A 401 15.60 -9.99 18.88
CA VAL A 401 16.45 -9.73 17.72
C VAL A 401 17.89 -10.07 18.09
N GLU A 402 18.51 -10.94 17.29
CA GLU A 402 19.91 -11.34 17.44
C GLU A 402 20.70 -10.93 16.17
N PRO A 403 22.03 -10.71 16.25
CA PRO A 403 22.82 -10.23 15.11
C PRO A 403 22.72 -11.10 13.84
N ASP A 404 22.36 -12.37 13.98
CA ASP A 404 22.29 -13.38 12.94
C ASP A 404 20.86 -13.92 12.68
N GLY A 405 19.84 -13.34 13.32
CA GLY A 405 18.47 -13.83 13.15
C GLY A 405 17.43 -13.21 14.08
N LEU A 406 16.20 -13.67 13.93
CA LEU A 406 15.09 -13.35 14.80
C LEU A 406 14.73 -14.59 15.63
N ARG A 407 14.80 -14.53 16.95
CA ARG A 407 14.21 -15.60 17.79
C ARG A 407 12.72 -15.36 17.97
N VAL A 408 11.93 -16.41 17.77
CA VAL A 408 10.49 -16.43 18.00
C VAL A 408 10.17 -17.67 18.85
N ASP A 409 9.65 -17.48 20.06
CA ASP A 409 9.43 -18.53 21.07
C ASP A 409 10.66 -19.44 21.28
N GLY A 410 11.85 -18.83 21.27
CA GLY A 410 13.11 -19.52 21.47
C GLY A 410 13.68 -20.20 20.22
N ALA A 411 12.91 -20.37 19.15
CA ALA A 411 13.39 -20.86 17.86
C ALA A 411 14.08 -19.74 17.08
N HIS A 412 15.26 -20.02 16.52
CA HIS A 412 16.07 -19.04 15.80
C HIS A 412 15.74 -19.05 14.30
N TYR A 413 15.22 -17.92 13.82
CA TYR A 413 14.91 -17.66 12.41
C TYR A 413 16.02 -16.81 11.80
N GLY A 414 17.03 -17.49 11.27
CA GLY A 414 18.20 -16.88 10.66
C GLY A 414 18.39 -17.38 9.22
N GLY A 415 19.13 -16.62 8.41
CA GLY A 415 19.51 -17.10 7.09
C GLY A 415 20.73 -18.01 7.19
N GLY A 416 20.50 -19.33 7.29
CA GLY A 416 21.57 -20.32 7.11
C GLY A 416 21.30 -21.70 7.72
N GLY A 417 21.05 -22.67 6.85
CA GLY A 417 20.99 -24.11 7.10
C GLY A 417 20.67 -24.86 5.82
#